data_AF-A0A9D8P3J8-F1
#
_entry.id   AF-A0A9D8P3J8-F1
#
_cell.length_a   1.000
_cell.length_b   1.000
_cell.length_c   1.000
_cell.angle_alpha   90.00
_cell.angle_beta   90.00
_cell.angle_gamma   90.00
#
_symmetry.space_group_name_H-M   'P 1'
#
loop_
_entity.id
_entity.type
_entity.pdbx_description
1 polymer ?
#
loop_
_entity_poly.entity_id
_entity_poly.type
_entity_poly.pdbx_seq_one_letter_code
_entity_poly.pdbx_strand_id
1 'polypeptide(L)'
;MSLSTLPIPSSMRLKMGKALGLFFGILIGGKLSPLGFIICLYICYKIGKSFDENLLERKKQNQKKYEPFHEFTQQFYQNHFAPQIPVIPFFGVLGHIAKSDGTVRKSQITLAESIIQRLNLYGFSKTQAIHSFRNGKDPNFHFEQALNKIYQGTLNHFSTRQLLFKWMLEMAKLGPYGERQKALLNQAATILGIQAHSHIQQAYGSDLNNAHAILGTSSTDSKESIKKTYRKLLGQYHPDRLPPSASEQEKARAAEKLIAIKKAYEIIQKNLQGNS
;
A
#
# COMPACT_ATOMS: atom_id res chain seq x y z
N MET A 1 22.82 -37.84 15.51
CA MET A 1 22.96 -37.31 16.88
C MET A 1 22.49 -35.87 16.87
N SER A 2 21.35 -35.61 17.50
CA SER A 2 20.60 -34.35 17.49
C SER A 2 21.25 -33.31 18.39
N LEU A 3 21.32 -32.06 17.94
CA LEU A 3 21.42 -30.89 18.83
C LEU A 3 20.35 -29.87 18.41
N SER A 4 19.31 -29.85 19.24
CA SER A 4 18.14 -28.99 19.29
C SER A 4 18.50 -27.53 19.57
N THR A 5 18.01 -26.61 18.74
CA THR A 5 18.00 -25.17 19.04
C THR A 5 16.85 -24.86 20.02
N LEU A 6 17.19 -24.62 21.27
CA LEU A 6 16.26 -24.23 22.33
C LEU A 6 15.65 -22.83 22.07
N PRO A 7 14.36 -22.61 22.41
CA PRO A 7 13.72 -21.30 22.28
C PRO A 7 14.13 -20.38 23.44
N ILE A 8 14.50 -19.15 23.12
CA ILE A 8 14.82 -18.12 24.12
C ILE A 8 13.51 -17.65 24.78
N PRO A 9 13.35 -17.77 26.11
CA PRO A 9 12.11 -17.40 26.80
C PRO A 9 11.85 -15.89 26.82
N SER A 10 10.57 -15.51 26.72
CA SER A 10 10.04 -14.15 26.66
C SER A 10 10.36 -13.26 27.88
N SER A 11 10.79 -13.86 29.00
CA SER A 11 11.23 -13.15 30.21
C SER A 11 12.58 -12.43 30.07
N MET A 12 13.32 -12.66 28.98
CA MET A 12 14.63 -12.01 28.73
C MET A 12 14.52 -10.68 27.97
N ARG A 13 13.49 -10.49 27.13
CA ARG A 13 13.27 -9.22 26.39
C ARG A 13 12.81 -8.08 27.29
N LEU A 14 12.06 -8.38 28.35
CA LEU A 14 11.62 -7.42 29.37
C LEU A 14 12.76 -7.01 30.32
N LYS A 15 13.81 -7.83 30.44
CA LYS A 15 14.99 -7.56 31.28
C LYS A 15 15.99 -6.62 30.60
N MET A 16 16.07 -6.59 29.27
CA MET A 16 16.96 -5.66 28.54
C MET A 16 16.53 -4.19 28.68
N GLY A 17 15.23 -3.89 28.69
CA GLY A 17 14.73 -2.52 28.90
C GLY A 17 14.95 -1.99 30.32
N LYS A 18 14.83 -2.87 31.33
CA LYS A 18 15.14 -2.55 32.73
C LYS A 18 16.66 -2.38 32.96
N ALA A 19 17.48 -3.14 32.24
CA ALA A 19 18.94 -3.05 32.33
C ALA A 19 19.50 -1.75 31.70
N LEU A 20 18.94 -1.26 30.59
CA LEU A 20 19.35 0.02 30.01
C LEU A 20 18.94 1.24 30.86
N GLY A 21 17.78 1.17 31.53
CA GLY A 21 17.36 2.19 32.49
C GLY A 21 18.24 2.24 33.75
N LEU A 22 18.74 1.08 34.20
CA LEU A 22 19.71 0.99 35.29
C LEU A 22 21.09 1.55 34.88
N PHE A 23 21.50 1.34 33.62
CA PHE A 23 22.79 1.80 33.09
C PHE A 23 22.87 3.33 32.96
N PHE A 24 21.77 3.99 32.58
CA PHE A 24 21.72 5.47 32.50
C PHE A 24 21.47 6.15 33.85
N GLY A 25 20.87 5.44 34.83
CA GLY A 25 20.70 5.96 36.19
C GLY A 25 21.99 6.01 37.02
N ILE A 26 23.02 5.23 36.65
CA ILE A 26 24.30 5.17 37.38
C ILE A 26 25.34 6.17 36.83
N LEU A 27 25.17 6.65 35.60
CA LEU A 27 26.18 7.47 34.90
C LEU A 27 26.03 8.99 35.09
N ILE A 28 24.97 9.47 35.74
CA ILE A 28 24.79 10.91 36.03
C ILE A 28 24.35 11.10 37.49
N GLY A 29 25.33 11.18 38.39
CA GLY A 29 25.19 11.86 39.68
C GLY A 29 24.83 10.99 40.88
N GLY A 30 25.82 10.73 41.73
CA GLY A 30 25.59 10.23 43.09
C GLY A 30 24.66 11.16 43.89
N LYS A 31 23.80 10.53 44.71
CA LYS A 31 22.71 11.09 45.54
C LYS A 31 21.36 11.33 44.81
N LEU A 32 20.66 10.23 44.48
CA LEU A 32 19.24 10.30 44.13
C LEU A 32 18.37 10.44 45.40
N SER A 33 17.73 11.59 45.56
CA SER A 33 16.54 11.73 46.42
C SER A 33 15.40 10.87 45.85
N PRO A 34 14.55 10.23 46.68
CA PRO A 34 13.37 9.45 46.23
C PRO A 34 12.49 10.21 45.23
N LEU A 35 12.49 11.55 45.33
CA LEU A 35 11.76 12.44 44.44
C LEU A 35 12.27 12.40 42.99
N GLY A 36 13.58 12.28 42.78
CA GLY A 36 14.20 12.23 41.45
C GLY A 36 13.84 10.97 40.66
N PHE A 37 13.69 9.84 41.36
CA PHE A 37 13.24 8.58 40.76
C PHE A 37 11.79 8.67 40.30
N ILE A 38 10.92 9.29 41.10
CA ILE A 38 9.50 9.49 40.76
C ILE A 38 9.35 10.43 39.57
N ILE A 39 10.13 11.51 39.51
CA ILE A 39 10.14 12.46 38.38
C ILE A 39 10.62 11.75 37.11
N CYS A 40 11.67 10.94 37.19
CA CYS A 40 12.16 10.17 36.04
C CYS A 40 11.11 9.15 35.54
N LEU A 41 10.46 8.41 36.45
CA LEU A 41 9.38 7.49 36.08
C LEU A 41 8.20 8.23 35.42
N TYR A 42 7.83 9.40 35.94
CA TYR A 42 6.76 10.21 35.38
C TYR A 42 7.09 10.75 33.99
N ILE A 43 8.33 11.21 33.76
CA ILE A 43 8.82 11.65 32.44
C ILE A 43 8.82 10.48 31.45
N CYS A 44 9.34 9.31 31.86
CA CYS A 44 9.32 8.09 31.04
C CYS A 44 7.90 7.65 30.69
N TYR A 45 6.96 7.72 31.64
CA TYR A 45 5.55 7.40 31.41
C TYR A 45 4.88 8.38 30.44
N LYS A 46 5.10 9.69 30.61
CA LYS A 46 4.55 10.73 29.74
C LYS A 46 5.09 10.65 28.30
N ILE A 47 6.39 10.36 28.14
CA ILE A 47 7.01 10.16 26.83
C ILE A 47 6.48 8.88 26.16
N GLY A 48 6.30 7.79 26.92
CA GLY A 48 5.66 6.57 26.41
C GLY A 48 4.24 6.83 25.90
N LYS A 49 3.42 7.56 26.67
CA LYS A 49 2.05 7.89 26.29
C LYS A 49 1.95 8.85 25.10
N SER A 50 2.83 9.86 24.99
CA SER A 50 2.83 10.79 23.86
C SER A 50 3.34 10.15 22.56
N PHE A 51 4.18 9.11 22.66
CA PHE A 51 4.62 8.32 21.51
C PHE A 51 3.48 7.46 20.95
N ASP A 52 2.66 6.85 21.81
CA ASP A 52 1.48 6.07 21.42
C ASP A 52 0.38 6.96 20.80
N GLU A 53 0.12 8.14 21.37
CA GLU A 53 -0.85 9.10 20.81
C GLU A 53 -0.40 9.64 19.44
N ASN A 54 0.89 9.96 19.26
CA ASN A 54 1.45 10.38 17.98
C ASN A 54 1.48 9.25 16.94
N LEU A 55 1.62 7.98 17.35
CA LEU A 55 1.48 6.82 16.48
C LEU A 55 0.03 6.60 16.03
N LEU A 56 -0.95 6.83 16.92
CA LEU A 56 -2.37 6.73 16.59
C LEU A 56 -2.81 7.86 15.64
N GLU A 57 -2.35 9.09 15.86
CA GLU A 57 -2.62 10.24 14.99
C GLU A 57 -1.91 10.10 13.63
N ARG A 58 -0.67 9.59 13.59
CA ARG A 58 0.00 9.22 12.33
C ARG A 58 -0.70 8.07 11.59
N LYS A 59 -1.31 7.11 12.30
CA LYS A 59 -2.16 6.08 11.69
C LYS A 59 -3.43 6.69 11.10
N LYS A 60 -4.13 7.59 11.81
CA LYS A 60 -5.33 8.28 11.31
C LYS A 60 -5.05 9.19 10.11
N GLN A 61 -3.92 9.90 10.11
CA GLN A 61 -3.54 10.77 8.97
C GLN A 61 -3.08 9.96 7.75
N ASN A 62 -2.37 8.84 7.92
CA ASN A 62 -2.05 7.94 6.81
C ASN A 62 -3.26 7.14 6.30
N GLN A 63 -4.31 6.96 7.10
CA GLN A 63 -5.53 6.27 6.71
C GLN A 63 -6.43 7.07 5.75
N LYS A 64 -6.20 8.39 5.61
CA LYS A 64 -6.96 9.25 4.68
C LYS A 64 -6.34 9.35 3.29
N LYS A 65 -5.34 8.53 2.98
CA LYS A 65 -4.79 8.38 1.64
C LYS A 65 -5.68 7.43 0.86
N TYR A 66 -6.20 7.90 -0.28
CA TYR A 66 -7.02 7.11 -1.21
C TYR A 66 -6.32 5.78 -1.50
N GLU A 67 -6.87 4.70 -0.95
CA GLU A 67 -6.43 3.33 -1.12
C GLU A 67 -7.50 2.63 -1.96
N PRO A 68 -7.24 2.39 -3.26
CA PRO A 68 -8.16 1.60 -4.06
C PRO A 68 -8.46 0.29 -3.32
N PHE A 69 -9.74 -0.02 -3.17
CA PHE A 69 -10.25 -1.31 -2.68
C PHE A 69 -10.24 -1.63 -1.17
N HIS A 70 -10.27 -0.60 -0.32
CA HIS A 70 -10.40 -0.76 1.13
C HIS A 70 -11.51 -1.75 1.54
N GLU A 71 -12.67 -1.71 0.90
CA GLU A 71 -13.86 -2.52 1.21
C GLU A 71 -13.61 -4.04 1.04
N PHE A 72 -13.07 -4.46 -0.11
CA PHE A 72 -12.72 -5.87 -0.35
C PHE A 72 -11.62 -6.36 0.61
N THR A 73 -10.61 -5.52 0.87
CA THR A 73 -9.53 -5.90 1.80
C THR A 73 -10.05 -6.07 3.22
N GLN A 74 -10.95 -5.20 3.69
CA GLN A 74 -11.54 -5.36 5.02
C GLN A 74 -12.32 -6.68 5.15
N GLN A 75 -13.15 -7.01 4.16
CA GLN A 75 -13.93 -8.25 4.19
C GLN A 75 -13.06 -9.52 4.18
N PHE A 76 -11.90 -9.49 3.50
CA PHE A 76 -10.94 -10.59 3.50
C PHE A 76 -10.25 -10.77 4.86
N TYR A 77 -9.80 -9.67 5.49
CA TYR A 77 -9.09 -9.72 6.78
C TYR A 77 -10.00 -10.05 7.98
N GLN A 78 -11.30 -9.78 7.90
CA GLN A 78 -12.23 -10.07 9.01
C GLN A 78 -12.66 -11.54 9.10
N ASN A 79 -12.55 -12.33 8.02
CA ASN A 79 -13.27 -13.61 7.95
C ASN A 79 -12.43 -14.90 8.01
N HIS A 80 -11.09 -14.91 7.98
CA HIS A 80 -10.35 -16.19 7.86
C HIS A 80 -9.00 -16.26 8.59
N PHE A 81 -8.73 -17.43 9.20
CA PHE A 81 -7.40 -18.00 9.44
C PHE A 81 -6.49 -17.62 8.27
N ALA A 82 -5.42 -16.84 8.50
CA ALA A 82 -4.61 -16.29 7.41
C ALA A 82 -4.09 -17.44 6.51
N PRO A 83 -4.60 -17.60 5.28
CA PRO A 83 -4.04 -18.58 4.37
C PRO A 83 -2.57 -18.20 4.14
N GLN A 84 -1.66 -19.18 4.19
CA GLN A 84 -0.23 -18.93 4.04
C GLN A 84 0.03 -18.37 2.64
N ILE A 85 0.06 -17.04 2.53
CA ILE A 85 0.39 -16.37 1.29
C ILE A 85 1.80 -16.82 0.90
N PRO A 86 2.00 -17.30 -0.33
CA PRO A 86 3.32 -17.68 -0.81
C PRO A 86 4.14 -16.41 -1.08
N VAL A 87 4.66 -15.81 0.00
CA VAL A 87 5.27 -14.47 0.05
C VAL A 87 6.40 -14.34 -0.96
N ILE A 88 7.33 -15.30 -1.00
CA ILE A 88 8.50 -15.24 -1.88
C ILE A 88 8.09 -15.15 -3.36
N PRO A 89 7.43 -16.16 -3.96
CA PRO A 89 7.08 -16.07 -5.38
C PRO A 89 6.14 -14.89 -5.68
N PHE A 90 5.28 -14.48 -4.74
CA PHE A 90 4.42 -13.31 -4.90
C PHE A 90 5.19 -12.00 -5.03
N PHE A 91 6.15 -11.72 -4.14
CA PHE A 91 6.95 -10.50 -4.24
C PHE A 91 7.86 -10.50 -5.47
N GLY A 92 8.37 -11.67 -5.90
CA GLY A 92 9.05 -11.80 -7.19
C GLY A 92 8.18 -11.40 -8.38
N VAL A 93 6.93 -11.89 -8.44
CA VAL A 93 5.95 -11.51 -9.47
C VAL A 93 5.69 -9.99 -9.47
N LEU A 94 5.51 -9.39 -8.29
CA LEU A 94 5.33 -7.94 -8.17
C LEU A 94 6.54 -7.16 -8.69
N GLY A 95 7.76 -7.62 -8.40
CA GLY A 95 8.99 -7.01 -8.91
C GLY A 95 9.09 -7.07 -10.44
N HIS A 96 8.72 -8.21 -11.02
CA HIS A 96 8.71 -8.41 -12.46
C HIS A 96 7.69 -7.50 -13.17
N ILE A 97 6.46 -7.42 -12.64
CA ILE A 97 5.43 -6.51 -13.15
C ILE A 97 5.90 -5.07 -13.03
N ALA A 98 6.48 -4.67 -11.90
CA ALA A 98 6.94 -3.30 -11.67
C ALA A 98 8.06 -2.87 -12.62
N LYS A 99 8.92 -3.80 -13.06
CA LYS A 99 10.04 -3.54 -13.98
C LYS A 99 9.66 -3.72 -15.45
N SER A 100 8.48 -4.24 -15.76
CA SER A 100 8.08 -4.63 -17.11
C SER A 100 8.17 -3.51 -18.16
N ASP A 101 8.04 -2.24 -17.77
CA ASP A 101 8.18 -1.07 -18.66
C ASP A 101 9.59 -0.46 -18.66
N GLY A 102 10.55 -1.09 -17.98
CA GLY A 102 11.95 -0.67 -17.92
C GLY A 102 12.32 0.18 -16.71
N THR A 103 11.37 0.76 -15.95
CA THR A 103 11.69 1.58 -14.77
C THR A 103 10.70 1.39 -13.63
N VAL A 104 11.22 1.08 -12.44
CA VAL A 104 10.39 0.98 -11.23
C VAL A 104 10.18 2.36 -10.62
N ARG A 105 8.92 2.76 -10.42
CA ARG A 105 8.53 4.06 -9.85
C ARG A 105 8.46 4.03 -8.33
N LYS A 106 8.62 5.20 -7.72
CA LYS A 106 8.46 5.37 -6.26
C LYS A 106 7.09 4.90 -5.76
N SER A 107 6.02 5.16 -6.52
CA SER A 107 4.66 4.70 -6.22
C SER A 107 4.55 3.17 -6.12
N GLN A 108 5.21 2.44 -7.03
CA GLN A 108 5.26 0.97 -7.03
C GLN A 108 6.03 0.42 -5.83
N ILE A 109 7.13 1.07 -5.44
CA ILE A 109 7.85 0.74 -4.20
C ILE A 109 6.96 0.98 -2.98
N THR A 110 6.27 2.12 -2.92
CA THR A 110 5.33 2.42 -1.83
C THR A 110 4.20 1.39 -1.73
N LEU A 111 3.67 0.90 -2.85
CA LEU A 111 2.69 -0.19 -2.85
C LEU A 111 3.29 -1.49 -2.32
N ALA A 112 4.50 -1.86 -2.76
CA ALA A 112 5.16 -3.07 -2.25
C ALA A 112 5.39 -2.99 -0.72
N GLU A 113 5.81 -1.83 -0.22
CA GLU A 113 5.99 -1.59 1.22
C GLU A 113 4.67 -1.64 2.00
N SER A 114 3.57 -1.11 1.44
CA SER A 114 2.26 -1.17 2.09
C SER A 114 1.75 -2.61 2.17
N ILE A 115 1.98 -3.42 1.14
CA ILE A 115 1.65 -4.86 1.15
C ILE A 115 2.46 -5.58 2.24
N ILE A 116 3.77 -5.32 2.36
CA ILE A 116 4.61 -5.88 3.45
C ILE A 116 4.00 -5.58 4.82
N GLN A 117 3.56 -4.33 5.04
CA GLN A 117 2.94 -3.91 6.30
C GLN A 117 1.58 -4.60 6.53
N ARG A 118 0.72 -4.68 5.52
CA ARG A 118 -0.60 -5.33 5.62
C ARG A 118 -0.51 -6.82 5.89
N LEU A 119 0.51 -7.47 5.33
CA LEU A 119 0.81 -8.88 5.56
C LEU A 119 1.55 -9.10 6.88
N ASN A 120 1.78 -8.05 7.68
CA ASN A 120 2.51 -8.11 8.94
C ASN A 120 3.88 -8.80 8.81
N LEU A 121 4.58 -8.55 7.70
CA LEU A 121 5.90 -9.13 7.46
C LEU A 121 6.96 -8.32 8.20
N TYR A 122 7.63 -8.96 9.16
CA TYR A 122 8.71 -8.38 9.96
C TYR A 122 9.97 -9.26 9.91
N GLY A 123 11.10 -8.70 10.33
CA GLY A 123 12.37 -9.43 10.43
C GLY A 123 12.74 -10.17 9.14
N PHE A 124 13.00 -11.48 9.27
CA PHE A 124 13.44 -12.32 8.16
C PHE A 124 12.44 -12.37 6.99
N SER A 125 11.14 -12.52 7.26
CA SER A 125 10.12 -12.59 6.20
C SER A 125 10.03 -11.29 5.40
N LYS A 126 10.21 -10.13 6.05
CA LYS A 126 10.31 -8.84 5.36
C LYS A 126 11.54 -8.80 4.45
N THR A 127 12.69 -9.24 4.93
CA THR A 127 13.92 -9.31 4.14
C THR A 127 13.76 -10.22 2.92
N GLN A 128 13.13 -11.39 3.09
CA GLN A 128 12.84 -12.31 1.99
C GLN A 128 11.90 -11.69 0.95
N ALA A 129 10.84 -10.99 1.38
CA ALA A 129 9.94 -10.28 0.48
C ALA A 129 10.67 -9.21 -0.34
N ILE A 130 11.48 -8.37 0.31
CA ILE A 130 12.27 -7.32 -0.35
C ILE A 130 13.29 -7.93 -1.33
N HIS A 131 13.99 -8.97 -0.92
CA HIS A 131 14.96 -9.66 -1.76
C HIS A 131 14.28 -10.30 -2.97
N SER A 132 13.14 -10.96 -2.77
CA SER A 132 12.41 -11.56 -3.88
C SER A 132 11.86 -10.52 -4.86
N PHE A 133 11.33 -9.40 -4.36
CA PHE A 133 10.94 -8.27 -5.22
C PHE A 133 12.12 -7.75 -6.04
N ARG A 134 13.31 -7.67 -5.45
CA ARG A 134 14.51 -7.26 -6.18
C ARG A 134 14.86 -8.26 -7.28
N ASN A 135 14.84 -9.56 -6.99
CA ASN A 135 15.10 -10.62 -7.95
C ASN A 135 14.06 -10.69 -9.07
N GLY A 136 12.81 -10.34 -8.77
CA GLY A 136 11.74 -10.22 -9.77
C GLY A 136 12.05 -9.26 -10.91
N LYS A 137 12.88 -8.25 -10.65
CA LYS A 137 13.31 -7.26 -11.65
C LYS A 137 14.37 -7.79 -12.62
N ASP A 138 14.92 -8.97 -12.36
CA ASP A 138 15.91 -9.61 -13.23
C ASP A 138 15.23 -10.03 -14.55
N PRO A 139 15.83 -9.75 -15.73
CA PRO A 139 15.32 -10.20 -17.02
C PRO A 139 15.13 -11.71 -17.12
N ASN A 140 15.93 -12.49 -16.39
CA ASN A 140 15.88 -13.96 -16.35
C ASN A 140 14.92 -14.50 -15.28
N PHE A 141 14.09 -13.64 -14.67
CA PHE A 141 13.11 -14.06 -13.69
C PHE A 141 12.06 -15.00 -14.32
N HIS A 142 11.93 -16.21 -13.77
CA HIS A 142 10.96 -17.21 -14.22
C HIS A 142 9.53 -16.89 -13.75
N PHE A 143 8.87 -15.97 -14.44
CA PHE A 143 7.54 -15.44 -14.08
C PHE A 143 6.46 -16.53 -13.94
N GLU A 144 6.36 -17.44 -14.91
CA GLU A 144 5.38 -18.52 -14.87
C GLU A 144 5.60 -19.50 -13.71
N GLN A 145 6.87 -19.84 -13.42
CA GLN A 145 7.18 -20.73 -12.31
C GLN A 145 6.79 -20.10 -10.97
N ALA A 146 7.00 -18.79 -10.81
CA ALA A 146 6.56 -18.08 -9.62
C ALA A 146 5.04 -18.07 -9.49
N LEU A 147 4.29 -17.82 -10.57
CA LEU A 147 2.83 -17.90 -10.58
C LEU A 147 2.31 -19.30 -10.25
N ASN A 148 2.93 -20.36 -10.79
CA ASN A 148 2.60 -21.74 -10.45
C ASN A 148 2.82 -22.00 -8.96
N LYS A 149 3.94 -21.55 -8.37
CA LYS A 149 4.15 -21.66 -6.92
C LYS A 149 3.10 -20.92 -6.11
N ILE A 150 2.60 -19.79 -6.61
CA ILE A 150 1.48 -19.07 -5.98
C ILE A 150 0.21 -19.90 -6.04
N TYR A 151 -0.14 -20.44 -7.21
CA TYR A 151 -1.31 -21.29 -7.40
C TYR A 151 -1.26 -22.51 -6.47
N GLN A 152 -0.13 -23.23 -6.44
CA GLN A 152 0.07 -24.40 -5.58
C GLN A 152 -0.06 -24.05 -4.09
N GLY A 153 0.55 -22.96 -3.65
CA GLY A 153 0.45 -22.49 -2.25
C GLY A 153 -0.95 -22.01 -1.86
N THR A 154 -1.85 -21.84 -2.83
CA THR A 154 -3.20 -21.30 -2.61
C THR A 154 -4.30 -22.18 -3.17
N LEU A 155 -4.07 -23.47 -3.47
CA LEU A 155 -5.03 -24.36 -4.15
C LEU A 155 -6.47 -24.22 -3.63
N ASN A 156 -6.66 -24.33 -2.31
CA ASN A 156 -7.97 -24.27 -1.64
C ASN A 156 -8.42 -22.85 -1.26
N HIS A 157 -7.67 -21.82 -1.66
CA HIS A 157 -7.84 -20.43 -1.23
C HIS A 157 -8.03 -19.50 -2.43
N PHE A 158 -9.10 -19.70 -3.20
CA PHE A 158 -9.40 -18.89 -4.39
C PHE A 158 -9.50 -17.39 -4.09
N SER A 159 -10.13 -17.01 -2.96
CA SER A 159 -10.21 -15.62 -2.49
C SER A 159 -8.83 -14.99 -2.27
N THR A 160 -7.84 -15.79 -1.86
CA THR A 160 -6.45 -15.34 -1.74
C THR A 160 -5.85 -15.06 -3.11
N ARG A 161 -6.06 -15.94 -4.09
CA ARG A 161 -5.62 -15.69 -5.47
C ARG A 161 -6.23 -14.41 -6.03
N GLN A 162 -7.51 -14.16 -5.79
CA GLN A 162 -8.18 -12.90 -6.18
C GLN A 162 -7.52 -11.68 -5.54
N LEU A 163 -7.24 -11.72 -4.23
CA LEU A 163 -6.53 -10.64 -3.55
C LEU A 163 -5.12 -10.40 -4.11
N LEU A 164 -4.35 -11.46 -4.32
CA LEU A 164 -2.99 -11.35 -4.85
C LEU A 164 -2.99 -10.78 -6.27
N PHE A 165 -3.89 -11.27 -7.14
CA PHE A 165 -4.03 -10.77 -8.50
C PHE A 165 -4.43 -9.29 -8.54
N LYS A 166 -5.28 -8.87 -7.62
CA LYS A 166 -5.67 -7.47 -7.48
C LYS A 166 -4.49 -6.57 -7.15
N TRP A 167 -3.60 -7.01 -6.26
CA TRP A 167 -2.35 -6.28 -6.01
C TRP A 167 -1.40 -6.30 -7.22
N MET A 168 -1.39 -7.37 -8.02
CA MET A 168 -0.65 -7.41 -9.30
C MET A 168 -1.18 -6.36 -10.28
N LEU A 169 -2.51 -6.25 -10.40
CA LEU A 169 -3.18 -5.24 -11.23
C LEU A 169 -2.85 -3.81 -10.76
N GLU A 170 -2.91 -3.55 -9.45
CA GLU A 170 -2.55 -2.24 -8.90
C GLU A 170 -1.07 -1.91 -9.15
N MET A 171 -0.18 -2.88 -8.97
CA MET A 171 1.24 -2.72 -9.29
C MET A 171 1.47 -2.31 -10.75
N ALA A 172 0.73 -2.93 -11.68
CA ALA A 172 0.80 -2.62 -13.10
C ALA A 172 0.26 -1.20 -13.41
N LYS A 173 -0.86 -0.80 -12.79
CA LYS A 173 -1.51 0.50 -13.02
C LYS A 173 -0.74 1.70 -12.45
N LEU A 174 0.19 1.46 -11.53
CA LEU A 174 1.08 2.50 -11.00
C LEU A 174 2.22 2.89 -11.97
N GLY A 175 2.34 2.20 -13.10
CA GLY A 175 3.17 2.57 -14.25
C GLY A 175 2.34 2.76 -15.52
N PRO A 176 2.99 2.94 -16.68
CA PRO A 176 2.35 2.89 -17.99
C PRO A 176 1.61 1.56 -18.12
N TYR A 177 0.28 1.65 -18.22
CA TYR A 177 -0.58 0.50 -18.33
C TYR A 177 -0.86 0.23 -19.83
N GLY A 178 0.11 -0.40 -20.49
CA GLY A 178 0.05 -0.74 -21.91
C GLY A 178 -0.15 -2.23 -22.17
N GLU A 179 0.03 -2.64 -23.43
CA GLU A 179 -0.16 -4.02 -23.86
C GLU A 179 0.74 -5.02 -23.12
N ARG A 180 1.96 -4.63 -22.77
CA ARG A 180 2.88 -5.49 -22.01
C ARG A 180 2.36 -5.82 -20.61
N GLN A 181 1.82 -4.82 -19.91
CA GLN A 181 1.25 -5.03 -18.58
C GLN A 181 -0.02 -5.87 -18.66
N LYS A 182 -0.88 -5.60 -19.66
CA LYS A 182 -2.08 -6.41 -19.91
C LYS A 182 -1.73 -7.86 -20.21
N ALA A 183 -0.71 -8.12 -21.02
CA ALA A 183 -0.25 -9.47 -21.33
C ALA A 183 0.22 -10.22 -20.07
N LEU A 184 1.04 -9.59 -19.23
CA LEU A 184 1.49 -10.18 -17.96
C LEU A 184 0.32 -10.49 -17.02
N LEU A 185 -0.66 -9.59 -16.92
CA LEU A 185 -1.84 -9.81 -16.10
C LEU A 185 -2.76 -10.89 -16.66
N ASN A 186 -2.93 -10.98 -17.98
CA ASN A 186 -3.71 -12.06 -18.61
C ASN A 186 -3.06 -13.42 -18.36
N GLN A 187 -1.72 -13.49 -18.48
CA GLN A 187 -0.95 -14.69 -18.14
C GLN A 187 -1.10 -15.05 -16.66
N ALA A 188 -0.96 -14.08 -15.76
CA ALA A 188 -1.17 -14.29 -14.33
C ALA A 188 -2.59 -14.77 -14.01
N ALA A 189 -3.61 -14.16 -14.61
CA ALA A 189 -5.00 -14.56 -14.41
C ALA A 189 -5.24 -16.00 -14.88
N THR A 190 -4.71 -16.37 -16.05
CA THR A 190 -4.82 -17.72 -16.60
C THR A 190 -4.21 -18.75 -15.66
N ILE A 191 -2.96 -18.54 -15.23
CA ILE A 191 -2.26 -19.50 -14.35
C ILE A 191 -2.92 -19.56 -12.96
N LEU A 192 -3.41 -18.44 -12.44
CA LEU A 192 -4.07 -18.40 -11.14
C LEU A 192 -5.54 -18.88 -11.16
N GLY A 193 -6.07 -19.22 -12.34
CA GLY A 193 -7.47 -19.63 -12.52
C GLY A 193 -8.47 -18.50 -12.24
N ILE A 194 -8.10 -17.26 -12.53
CA ILE A 194 -8.91 -16.06 -12.31
C ILE A 194 -9.52 -15.63 -13.63
N GLN A 195 -10.83 -15.37 -13.63
CA GLN A 195 -11.50 -14.76 -14.78
C GLN A 195 -11.06 -13.29 -14.90
N ALA A 196 -10.05 -13.03 -15.75
CA ALA A 196 -9.43 -11.72 -15.90
C ALA A 196 -10.44 -10.62 -16.29
N HIS A 197 -11.39 -10.94 -17.18
CA HIS A 197 -12.34 -9.97 -17.72
C HIS A 197 -13.21 -9.33 -16.63
N SER A 198 -13.72 -10.09 -15.67
CA SER A 198 -14.57 -9.55 -14.59
C SER A 198 -13.77 -8.66 -13.64
N HIS A 199 -12.56 -9.08 -13.23
CA HIS A 199 -11.74 -8.29 -12.28
C HIS A 199 -11.10 -7.05 -12.91
N ILE A 200 -10.68 -7.13 -14.18
CA ILE A 200 -10.12 -6.00 -14.91
C ILE A 200 -11.23 -5.00 -15.29
N GLN A 201 -12.41 -5.46 -15.75
CA GLN A 201 -13.55 -4.56 -16.02
C GLN A 201 -14.16 -3.98 -14.74
N GLN A 202 -14.19 -4.70 -13.63
CA GLN A 202 -14.73 -4.17 -12.37
C GLN A 202 -13.75 -3.15 -11.76
N ALA A 203 -12.44 -3.33 -11.93
CA ALA A 203 -11.43 -2.32 -11.57
C ALA A 203 -11.46 -1.10 -12.51
N TYR A 204 -11.59 -1.29 -13.83
CA TYR A 204 -11.72 -0.20 -14.81
C TYR A 204 -13.06 0.54 -14.70
N GLY A 205 -14.14 -0.20 -14.48
CA GLY A 205 -15.49 0.31 -14.25
C GLY A 205 -15.59 1.06 -12.92
N SER A 206 -14.94 0.56 -11.85
CA SER A 206 -14.82 1.34 -10.62
C SER A 206 -13.96 2.58 -10.81
N ASP A 207 -12.86 2.51 -11.58
CA ASP A 207 -12.02 3.68 -11.86
C ASP A 207 -12.74 4.74 -12.70
N LEU A 208 -13.55 4.32 -13.68
CA LEU A 208 -14.36 5.21 -14.49
C LEU A 208 -15.50 5.82 -13.66
N ASN A 209 -16.20 5.01 -12.86
CA ASN A 209 -17.24 5.50 -11.94
C ASN A 209 -16.65 6.45 -10.88
N ASN A 210 -15.47 6.14 -10.35
CA ASN A 210 -14.73 7.00 -9.43
C ASN A 210 -14.28 8.29 -10.12
N ALA A 211 -13.82 8.22 -11.37
CA ALA A 211 -13.47 9.42 -12.15
C ALA A 211 -14.69 10.32 -12.37
N HIS A 212 -15.83 9.71 -12.71
CA HIS A 212 -17.11 10.40 -12.81
C HIS A 212 -17.53 11.04 -11.48
N ALA A 213 -17.40 10.31 -10.37
CA ALA A 213 -17.66 10.83 -9.02
C ALA A 213 -16.71 11.99 -8.63
N ILE A 214 -15.42 11.91 -8.95
CA ILE A 214 -14.44 12.99 -8.69
C ILE A 214 -14.79 14.27 -9.46
N LEU A 215 -15.28 14.13 -10.71
CA LEU A 215 -15.75 15.26 -11.49
C LEU A 215 -17.19 15.69 -11.15
N GLY A 216 -17.94 14.90 -10.39
CA GLY A 216 -19.36 15.12 -10.13
C GLY A 216 -20.22 14.98 -11.39
N THR A 217 -19.87 14.03 -12.26
CA THR A 217 -20.53 13.75 -13.55
C THR A 217 -21.03 12.31 -13.58
N SER A 218 -21.95 12.01 -14.49
CA SER A 218 -22.45 10.66 -14.77
C SER A 218 -21.79 10.08 -16.03
N SER A 219 -21.75 8.74 -16.15
CA SER A 219 -21.34 8.05 -17.38
C SER A 219 -22.29 8.29 -18.56
N THR A 220 -23.49 8.81 -18.28
CA THR A 220 -24.49 9.21 -19.29
C THR A 220 -24.34 10.66 -19.73
N ASP A 221 -23.46 11.46 -19.11
CA ASP A 221 -23.30 12.87 -19.45
C ASP A 221 -22.61 13.06 -20.80
N SER A 222 -23.01 14.09 -21.54
CA SER A 222 -22.38 14.41 -22.83
C SER A 222 -20.91 14.82 -22.65
N LYS A 223 -20.08 14.55 -23.67
CA LYS A 223 -18.65 14.93 -23.69
C LYS A 223 -18.45 16.42 -23.39
N GLU A 224 -19.36 17.26 -23.86
CA GLU A 224 -19.37 18.71 -23.67
C GLU A 224 -19.66 19.10 -22.21
N SER A 225 -20.64 18.44 -21.59
CA SER A 225 -20.99 18.65 -20.18
C SER A 225 -19.82 18.30 -19.26
N ILE A 226 -19.19 17.13 -19.49
CA ILE A 226 -18.02 16.67 -18.72
C ILE A 226 -16.86 17.66 -18.84
N LYS A 227 -16.56 18.13 -20.06
CA LYS A 227 -15.51 19.12 -20.33
C LYS A 227 -15.78 20.45 -19.65
N LYS A 228 -17.04 20.90 -19.60
CA LYS A 228 -17.46 22.12 -18.90
C LYS A 228 -17.22 22.01 -17.40
N THR A 229 -17.62 20.90 -16.78
CA THR A 229 -17.43 20.64 -15.35
C THR A 229 -15.96 20.54 -14.98
N TYR A 230 -15.15 19.87 -15.81
CA TYR A 230 -13.69 19.82 -15.64
C TYR A 230 -13.05 21.22 -15.61
N ARG A 231 -13.39 22.08 -16.57
CA ARG A 231 -12.88 23.47 -16.62
C ARG A 231 -13.29 24.28 -15.38
N LYS A 232 -14.53 24.10 -14.90
CA LYS A 232 -15.03 24.75 -13.68
C LYS A 232 -14.20 24.32 -12.46
N LEU A 233 -13.95 23.02 -12.31
CA LEU A 233 -13.17 22.47 -11.19
C LEU A 233 -11.70 22.92 -11.23
N LEU A 234 -11.08 22.98 -12.41
CA LEU A 234 -9.74 23.55 -12.56
C LEU A 234 -9.70 25.01 -12.07
N GLY A 235 -10.71 25.79 -12.44
CA GLY A 235 -10.83 27.18 -12.01
C GLY A 235 -11.13 27.32 -10.51
N GLN A 236 -11.72 26.33 -9.85
CA GLN A 236 -12.03 26.40 -8.42
C GLN A 236 -10.82 26.08 -7.53
N TYR A 237 -9.96 25.17 -7.99
CA TYR A 237 -8.82 24.69 -7.20
C TYR A 237 -7.47 25.22 -7.71
N HIS A 238 -7.46 26.15 -8.67
CA HIS A 238 -6.24 26.78 -9.17
C HIS A 238 -5.50 27.53 -8.04
N PRO A 239 -4.16 27.37 -7.90
CA PRO A 239 -3.39 28.04 -6.84
C PRO A 239 -3.61 29.56 -6.82
N ASP A 240 -3.66 30.20 -7.99
CA ASP A 240 -3.88 31.65 -8.11
C ASP A 240 -5.30 32.13 -7.76
N ARG A 241 -6.24 31.21 -7.58
CA ARG A 241 -7.64 31.53 -7.22
C ARG A 241 -7.95 31.24 -5.75
N LEU A 242 -6.96 30.78 -4.99
CA LEU A 242 -7.07 30.68 -3.54
C LEU A 242 -6.98 32.08 -2.91
N PRO A 243 -7.67 32.33 -1.78
CA PRO A 243 -7.55 33.60 -1.09
C PRO A 243 -6.10 33.81 -0.64
N PRO A 244 -5.58 35.06 -0.64
CA PRO A 244 -4.21 35.36 -0.20
C PRO A 244 -3.91 34.89 1.24
N SER A 245 -4.95 34.76 2.06
CA SER A 245 -4.91 34.27 3.45
C SER A 245 -4.94 32.74 3.58
N ALA A 246 -4.98 31.98 2.48
CA ALA A 246 -5.03 30.52 2.52
C ALA A 246 -3.78 29.94 3.21
N SER A 247 -4.00 29.04 4.16
CA SER A 247 -2.95 28.30 4.83
C SER A 247 -2.20 27.37 3.87
N GLU A 248 -0.96 27.01 4.22
CA GLU A 248 -0.18 26.02 3.46
C GLU A 248 -0.90 24.66 3.35
N GLN A 249 -1.71 24.30 4.36
CA GLN A 249 -2.51 23.09 4.32
C GLN A 249 -3.65 23.17 3.29
N GLU A 250 -4.29 24.33 3.14
CA GLU A 250 -5.36 24.53 2.15
C GLU A 250 -4.80 24.54 0.72
N LYS A 251 -3.64 25.16 0.52
CA LYS A 251 -2.91 25.13 -0.77
C LYS A 251 -2.53 23.71 -1.15
N ALA A 252 -2.00 22.93 -0.21
CA ALA A 252 -1.65 21.52 -0.44
C ALA A 252 -2.89 20.69 -0.82
N ARG A 253 -4.01 20.85 -0.10
CA ARG A 253 -5.27 20.15 -0.41
C ARG A 253 -5.84 20.53 -1.78
N ALA A 254 -5.73 21.80 -2.18
CA ALA A 254 -6.16 22.26 -3.50
C ALA A 254 -5.30 21.64 -4.61
N ALA A 255 -3.98 21.57 -4.40
CA ALA A 255 -3.05 20.92 -5.33
C ALA A 255 -3.34 19.42 -5.48
N GLU A 256 -3.59 18.72 -4.38
CA GLU A 256 -3.98 17.29 -4.39
C GLU A 256 -5.29 17.09 -5.17
N LYS A 257 -6.30 17.93 -4.93
CA LYS A 257 -7.57 17.89 -5.68
C LYS A 257 -7.38 18.14 -7.16
N LEU A 258 -6.54 19.10 -7.56
CA LEU A 258 -6.23 19.35 -8.97
C LEU A 258 -5.61 18.13 -9.66
N ILE A 259 -4.69 17.43 -8.99
CA ILE A 259 -4.08 16.20 -9.52
C ILE A 259 -5.16 15.13 -9.74
N ALA A 260 -6.05 14.94 -8.75
CA ALA A 260 -7.15 13.99 -8.85
C ALA A 260 -8.12 14.34 -9.98
N ILE A 261 -8.50 15.62 -10.12
CA ILE A 261 -9.39 16.13 -11.18
C ILE A 261 -8.77 15.89 -12.57
N LYS A 262 -7.48 16.19 -12.75
CA LYS A 262 -6.76 15.95 -14.03
C LYS A 262 -6.73 14.47 -14.37
N LYS A 263 -6.40 13.60 -13.41
CA LYS A 263 -6.37 12.15 -13.60
C LYS A 263 -7.75 11.57 -13.94
N ALA A 264 -8.79 12.02 -13.25
CA ALA A 264 -10.17 11.60 -13.52
C ALA A 264 -10.61 11.94 -14.95
N TYR A 265 -10.34 13.17 -15.40
CA TYR A 265 -10.66 13.59 -16.76
C TYR A 265 -9.90 12.79 -17.83
N GLU A 266 -8.63 12.45 -17.58
CA GLU A 266 -7.84 11.61 -18.49
C GLU A 266 -8.43 10.20 -18.65
N ILE A 267 -8.88 9.58 -17.55
CA ILE A 267 -9.51 8.25 -17.55
C ILE A 267 -10.80 8.29 -18.37
N ILE A 268 -11.65 9.29 -18.15
CA ILE A 268 -12.92 9.45 -18.89
C ILE A 268 -12.64 9.70 -20.37
N GLN A 269 -11.68 10.57 -20.70
CA GLN A 269 -11.34 10.86 -22.09
C GLN A 269 -10.84 9.62 -22.85
N LYS A 270 -10.00 8.78 -22.21
CA LYS A 270 -9.53 7.52 -22.80
C LYS A 270 -10.67 6.55 -23.07
N ASN A 271 -11.65 6.47 -22.16
CA ASN A 271 -12.84 5.64 -22.37
C ASN A 271 -13.70 6.15 -23.54
N LEU A 272 -13.90 7.46 -23.64
CA LEU A 272 -14.67 8.09 -24.72
C LEU A 272 -14.02 8.01 -26.11
N GLN A 273 -12.72 7.71 -26.18
CA GLN A 273 -11.97 7.50 -27.42
C GLN A 273 -11.92 6.02 -27.84
N GLY A 274 -12.00 5.08 -26.90
CA GLY A 274 -12.06 3.65 -27.20
C GLY A 274 -13.45 3.13 -27.63
N ASN A 275 -14.49 3.93 -27.43
CA ASN A 275 -15.89 3.65 -27.81
C ASN A 275 -16.34 4.43 -29.06
N SER A 276 -15.42 5.00 -29.84
CA SER A 276 -15.66 5.70 -31.11
C SER A 276 -14.91 4.99 -32.22
#